data_AF-A0A1I4ZS41-F1
#
_entry.id   AF-A0A1I4ZS41-F1
#
_cell.length_a   1.000
_cell.length_b   1.000
_cell.length_c   1.000
_cell.angle_alpha   90.00
_cell.angle_beta   90.00
_cell.angle_gamma   90.00
#
_symmetry.space_group_name_H-M   'P 1'
#
loop_
_entity.id
_entity.type
_entity.pdbx_description
1 polymer ?
#
loop_
_entity_poly.entity_id
_entity_poly.type
_entity_poly.pdbx_seq_one_letter_code
_entity_poly.pdbx_strand_id
1 'polypeptide(L)'
;MKKLKDQFLEVSDALKLGNPAIIEKDYWVVALLAELAKLTFDTHQMVFSGGTALAKSNVKILRMSEDVDIKLIPTDAFNSFGRDKRKATRKALVQQIAESLTHQSSHFSIKEKKARDEYRCVEYELKYPQQFSQVPCLRPIIKLELMETIPLLQVEQRSIQSLVAELYHQLQEVNEFACISAQSTLVEYCAVPC
;
A
#
# COMPACT_ATOMS: atom_id res chain seq x y z
N MET A 1 6.90 20.28 -8.31
CA MET A 1 7.64 19.86 -7.10
C MET A 1 7.74 20.94 -6.01
N LYS A 2 7.97 22.24 -6.31
CA LYS A 2 8.01 23.29 -5.27
C LYS A 2 6.69 23.38 -4.47
N LYS A 3 5.55 23.40 -5.17
CA LYS A 3 4.22 23.41 -4.54
C LYS A 3 4.00 22.28 -3.52
N LEU A 4 4.34 21.03 -3.86
CA LEU A 4 4.20 19.87 -2.98
C LEU A 4 5.10 19.95 -1.73
N LYS A 5 6.33 20.44 -1.90
CA LYS A 5 7.24 20.65 -0.78
C LYS A 5 6.66 21.62 0.25
N ASP A 6 6.09 22.72 -0.23
CA ASP A 6 5.48 23.74 0.64
C ASP A 6 4.25 23.17 1.34
N GLN A 7 3.43 22.38 0.64
CA GLN A 7 2.29 21.66 1.24
C GLN A 7 2.71 20.69 2.35
N PHE A 8 3.81 19.96 2.17
CA PHE A 8 4.34 19.05 3.20
C PHE A 8 4.78 19.79 4.47
N LEU A 9 5.37 20.98 4.33
CA LEU A 9 5.72 21.86 5.46
C LEU A 9 4.47 22.37 6.18
N GLU A 10 3.54 22.97 5.43
CA GLU A 10 2.30 23.54 5.98
C GLU A 10 1.49 22.49 6.75
N VAL A 11 1.37 21.27 6.21
CA VAL A 11 0.65 20.17 6.87
C VAL A 11 1.38 19.68 8.11
N SER A 12 2.71 19.55 8.06
CA SER A 12 3.52 19.16 9.22
C SER A 12 3.35 20.15 10.37
N ASP A 13 3.36 21.45 10.07
CA ASP A 13 3.20 22.53 11.03
C ASP A 13 1.78 22.55 11.62
N ALA A 14 0.75 22.46 10.75
CA ALA A 14 -0.65 22.41 11.17
C ALA A 14 -0.92 21.21 12.10
N LEU A 15 -0.29 20.06 11.82
CA LEU A 15 -0.42 18.85 12.63
C LEU A 15 0.54 18.80 13.83
N LYS A 16 1.46 19.76 13.97
CA LYS A 16 2.49 19.82 15.01
C LYS A 16 3.34 18.56 15.08
N LEU A 17 3.65 17.97 13.93
CA LEU A 17 4.48 16.75 13.86
C LEU A 17 5.98 17.06 13.89
N GLY A 18 6.37 18.30 13.60
CA GLY A 18 7.76 18.78 13.68
C GLY A 18 8.68 18.29 12.56
N ASN A 19 8.30 17.26 11.80
CA ASN A 19 9.05 16.79 10.63
C ASN A 19 8.17 16.56 9.39
N PRO A 20 8.38 17.33 8.29
CA PRO A 20 7.63 17.18 7.05
C PRO A 20 7.90 15.88 6.28
N ALA A 21 8.99 15.16 6.58
CA ALA A 21 9.26 13.85 5.96
C ALA A 21 8.17 12.82 6.26
N ILE A 22 7.46 12.95 7.39
CA ILE A 22 6.32 12.10 7.74
C ILE A 22 5.16 12.35 6.77
N ILE A 23 4.85 13.62 6.48
CA ILE A 23 3.79 14.00 5.54
C ILE A 23 4.15 13.59 4.11
N GLU A 24 5.40 13.82 3.72
CA GLU A 24 5.91 13.38 2.42
C GLU A 24 5.71 11.87 2.26
N LYS A 25 6.02 11.09 3.30
CA LYS A 25 5.88 9.63 3.25
C LYS A 25 4.41 9.20 3.16
N ASP A 26 3.53 9.76 3.97
CA ASP A 26 2.08 9.51 3.92
C ASP A 26 1.53 9.77 2.50
N TYR A 27 1.89 10.91 1.91
CA TYR A 27 1.47 11.26 0.55
C TYR A 27 1.92 10.22 -0.48
N TRP A 28 3.19 9.80 -0.45
CA TRP A 28 3.70 8.83 -1.42
C TRP A 28 3.16 7.42 -1.20
N VAL A 29 2.80 7.03 0.03
CA VAL A 29 2.08 5.78 0.31
C VAL A 29 0.68 5.83 -0.30
N VAL A 30 -0.05 6.93 -0.13
CA VAL A 30 -1.38 7.09 -0.74
C VAL A 30 -1.29 7.14 -2.27
N ALA A 31 -0.29 7.81 -2.83
CA ALA A 31 -0.03 7.80 -4.27
C ALA A 31 0.27 6.38 -4.80
N LEU A 32 0.99 5.56 -4.04
CA LEU A 32 1.22 4.15 -4.38
C LEU A 32 -0.10 3.36 -4.41
N LEU A 33 -0.94 3.54 -3.38
CA LEU A 33 -2.26 2.90 -3.33
C LEU A 33 -3.15 3.35 -4.49
N ALA A 34 -3.07 4.62 -4.90
CA ALA A 34 -3.78 5.13 -6.08
C ALA A 34 -3.32 4.47 -7.39
N GLU A 35 -2.03 4.18 -7.55
CA GLU A 35 -1.55 3.40 -8.70
C GLU A 35 -2.04 1.95 -8.66
N LEU A 36 -2.02 1.32 -7.48
CA LEU A 36 -2.51 -0.05 -7.32
C LEU A 36 -4.03 -0.14 -7.56
N ALA A 37 -4.81 0.87 -7.16
CA ALA A 37 -6.26 0.90 -7.32
C ALA A 37 -6.72 0.83 -8.78
N LYS A 38 -5.86 1.26 -9.72
CA LYS A 38 -6.14 1.22 -11.17
C LYS A 38 -6.01 -0.18 -11.75
N LEU A 39 -5.41 -1.12 -11.02
CA LEU A 39 -5.16 -2.47 -11.49
C LEU A 39 -6.32 -3.40 -11.11
N THR A 40 -6.83 -4.12 -12.10
CA THR A 40 -7.86 -5.15 -11.93
C THR A 40 -7.38 -6.45 -12.53
N PHE A 41 -7.62 -7.57 -11.84
CA PHE A 41 -7.23 -8.90 -12.30
C PHE A 41 -8.41 -9.87 -12.21
N ASP A 42 -8.59 -10.71 -13.22
CA ASP A 42 -9.64 -11.75 -13.21
C ASP A 42 -9.34 -12.91 -12.25
N THR A 43 -8.10 -12.99 -11.79
CA THR A 43 -7.58 -14.14 -11.02
C THR A 43 -7.42 -13.87 -9.54
N HIS A 44 -7.26 -12.60 -9.15
CA HIS A 44 -7.06 -12.19 -7.78
C HIS A 44 -7.73 -10.85 -7.50
N GLN A 45 -8.33 -10.72 -6.33
CA GLN A 45 -8.69 -9.43 -5.77
C GLN A 45 -7.53 -8.90 -4.92
N MET A 46 -7.13 -7.65 -5.12
CA MET A 46 -6.21 -6.96 -4.21
C MET A 46 -6.98 -6.39 -3.03
N VAL A 47 -6.50 -6.66 -1.82
CA VAL A 47 -7.08 -6.15 -0.58
C VAL A 47 -5.98 -5.52 0.28
N PHE A 48 -6.15 -4.26 0.66
CA PHE A 48 -5.21 -3.56 1.52
C PHE A 48 -5.41 -3.95 2.99
N SER A 49 -4.33 -4.39 3.63
CA SER A 49 -4.31 -4.95 5.00
C SER A 49 -3.40 -4.22 5.98
N GLY A 50 -2.70 -3.15 5.58
CA GLY A 50 -1.77 -2.41 6.45
C GLY A 50 -2.44 -1.88 7.73
N GLY A 51 -1.64 -1.69 8.79
CA GLY A 51 -1.94 -1.76 10.24
C GLY A 51 -3.17 -1.05 10.86
N THR A 52 -3.98 -0.39 10.08
CA THR A 52 -5.41 -0.13 10.31
C THR A 52 -5.82 0.46 8.97
N ALA A 53 -6.60 -0.21 8.10
CA ALA A 53 -6.80 0.15 6.69
C ALA A 53 -7.26 1.62 6.45
N LEU A 54 -6.32 2.54 6.64
CA LEU A 54 -6.41 3.94 7.10
C LEU A 54 -7.34 4.23 8.30
N ALA A 55 -6.99 3.90 9.54
CA ALA A 55 -7.89 4.18 10.68
C ALA A 55 -8.33 5.65 10.78
N LYS A 56 -9.64 5.83 10.54
CA LYS A 56 -10.53 6.73 11.26
C LYS A 56 -10.33 6.55 12.78
N SER A 57 -9.52 7.41 13.40
CA SER A 57 -9.68 7.80 14.81
C SER A 57 -8.72 8.95 15.10
N ASN A 58 -9.02 9.76 16.10
CA ASN A 58 -8.26 10.92 16.58
C ASN A 58 -6.83 10.59 17.10
N VAL A 59 -6.17 9.55 16.59
CA VAL A 59 -4.84 9.08 17.02
C VAL A 59 -3.88 9.13 15.83
N LYS A 60 -3.08 10.21 15.80
CA LYS A 60 -2.09 10.56 14.76
C LYS A 60 -0.96 9.54 14.53
N ILE A 61 -0.86 8.48 15.36
CA ILE A 61 0.33 7.63 15.46
C ILE A 61 0.23 6.36 14.57
N LEU A 62 -0.98 5.95 14.16
CA LEU A 62 -1.20 4.70 13.41
C LEU A 62 -0.96 4.82 11.89
N ARG A 63 -0.81 6.03 11.33
CA ARG A 63 -0.39 6.25 9.91
C ARG A 63 1.12 6.10 9.70
N MET A 64 1.86 5.70 10.72
CA MET A 64 3.33 5.57 10.70
C MET A 64 3.83 4.23 10.12
N SER A 65 2.96 3.36 9.61
CA SER A 65 3.42 2.17 8.90
C SER A 65 4.00 2.60 7.54
N GLU A 66 5.32 2.50 7.44
CA GLU A 66 6.06 2.66 6.18
C GLU A 66 5.76 1.52 5.19
N ASP A 67 5.21 0.42 5.71
CA ASP A 67 4.91 -0.79 4.98
C ASP A 67 3.47 -0.78 4.46
N VAL A 68 3.31 -1.12 3.19
CA VAL A 68 2.04 -1.28 2.49
C VAL A 68 1.81 -2.77 2.25
N ASP A 69 0.89 -3.34 3.01
CA ASP A 69 0.53 -4.76 2.90
C ASP A 69 -0.71 -4.95 2.02
N ILE A 70 -0.55 -5.69 0.93
CA ILE A 70 -1.63 -6.08 0.02
C ILE A 70 -1.79 -7.60 0.07
N LYS A 71 -2.98 -8.04 0.45
CA LYS A 71 -3.42 -9.41 0.31
C LYS A 71 -3.95 -9.65 -1.10
N LEU A 72 -3.53 -10.73 -1.73
CA LEU A 72 -4.04 -11.20 -3.02
C LEU A 72 -4.99 -12.36 -2.74
N ILE A 73 -6.30 -12.13 -2.89
CA ILE A 73 -7.32 -13.16 -2.69
C ILE A 73 -7.59 -13.85 -4.03
N PRO A 74 -7.24 -15.13 -4.20
CA PRO A 74 -7.47 -15.84 -5.46
C PRO A 74 -8.96 -16.10 -5.71
N THR A 75 -9.37 -16.03 -6.97
CA THR A 75 -10.72 -16.40 -7.39
C THR A 75 -10.89 -17.92 -7.50
N ASP A 76 -12.12 -18.42 -7.46
CA ASP A 76 -12.41 -19.85 -7.68
C ASP A 76 -11.90 -20.34 -9.04
N ALA A 77 -11.99 -19.49 -10.07
CA ALA A 77 -11.45 -19.77 -11.38
C ALA A 77 -9.93 -19.99 -11.34
N PHE A 78 -9.19 -19.16 -10.61
CA PHE A 78 -7.76 -19.35 -10.40
C PHE A 78 -7.46 -20.65 -9.63
N ASN A 79 -8.26 -20.95 -8.60
CA ASN A 79 -8.13 -22.17 -7.82
C ASN A 79 -8.46 -23.44 -8.64
N SER A 80 -9.16 -23.34 -9.77
CA SER A 80 -9.34 -24.50 -10.66
C SER A 80 -8.08 -24.87 -11.45
N PHE A 81 -7.08 -23.98 -11.53
CA PHE A 81 -5.88 -24.21 -12.33
C PHE A 81 -4.92 -25.21 -11.67
N GLY A 82 -4.20 -25.96 -12.50
CA GLY A 82 -3.05 -26.76 -12.09
C GLY A 82 -1.87 -25.89 -11.63
N ARG A 83 -0.94 -26.48 -10.86
CA ARG A 83 0.18 -25.79 -10.20
C ARG A 83 0.98 -24.87 -11.14
N ASP A 84 1.39 -25.38 -12.31
CA ASP A 84 2.22 -24.62 -13.25
C ASP A 84 1.50 -23.39 -13.80
N LYS A 85 0.21 -23.54 -14.10
CA LYS A 85 -0.62 -22.42 -14.56
C LYS A 85 -0.81 -21.39 -13.45
N ARG A 86 -1.05 -21.80 -12.20
CA ARG A 86 -1.12 -20.88 -11.05
C ARG A 86 0.17 -20.08 -10.88
N LYS A 87 1.33 -20.76 -10.90
CA LYS A 87 2.64 -20.11 -10.81
C LYS A 87 2.88 -19.12 -11.95
N ALA A 88 2.55 -19.49 -13.18
CA ALA A 88 2.67 -18.61 -14.35
C ALA A 88 1.76 -17.37 -14.22
N THR A 89 0.51 -17.57 -13.79
CA THR A 89 -0.45 -16.49 -13.55
C THR A 89 0.01 -15.52 -12.45
N ARG A 90 0.51 -16.03 -11.31
CA ARG A 90 1.08 -15.17 -10.25
C ARG A 90 2.26 -14.36 -10.75
N LYS A 91 3.16 -14.99 -11.50
CA LYS A 91 4.31 -14.31 -12.10
C LYS A 91 3.87 -13.18 -13.03
N ALA A 92 2.84 -13.42 -13.87
CA ALA A 92 2.29 -12.41 -14.76
C ALA A 92 1.63 -11.24 -14.00
N LEU A 93 0.83 -11.53 -12.97
CA LEU A 93 0.23 -10.52 -12.09
C LEU A 93 1.31 -9.64 -11.46
N VAL A 94 2.33 -10.26 -10.87
CA VAL A 94 3.44 -9.57 -10.22
C VAL A 94 4.24 -8.72 -11.22
N GLN A 95 4.36 -9.17 -12.47
CA GLN A 95 5.01 -8.42 -13.54
C GLN A 95 4.18 -7.19 -13.93
N GLN A 96 2.86 -7.33 -14.09
CA GLN A 96 1.96 -6.22 -14.40
C GLN A 96 1.97 -5.15 -13.29
N ILE A 97 2.02 -5.56 -12.01
CA ILE A 97 2.19 -4.62 -10.90
C ILE A 97 3.52 -3.86 -11.05
N ALA A 98 4.63 -4.55 -11.27
CA ALA A 98 5.94 -3.91 -11.42
C ALA A 98 5.99 -2.93 -12.60
N GLU A 99 5.37 -3.27 -13.72
CA GLU A 99 5.25 -2.40 -14.90
C GLU A 99 4.44 -1.14 -14.58
N SER A 100 3.30 -1.27 -13.90
CA SER A 100 2.51 -0.12 -13.44
C SER A 100 3.31 0.80 -12.53
N LEU A 101 4.10 0.22 -11.61
CA LEU A 101 4.92 0.99 -10.67
C LEU A 101 6.13 1.67 -11.32
N THR A 102 6.57 1.22 -12.49
CA THR A 102 7.79 1.73 -13.16
C THR A 102 7.52 2.43 -14.49
N HIS A 103 6.24 2.59 -14.87
CA HIS A 103 5.88 3.32 -16.07
C HIS A 103 6.37 4.78 -15.99
N GLN A 104 6.58 5.43 -17.15
CA GLN A 104 7.22 6.76 -17.23
C GLN A 104 6.50 7.86 -16.43
N SER A 105 5.19 7.72 -16.24
CA SER A 105 4.37 8.62 -15.44
C SER A 105 4.37 8.32 -13.94
N SER A 106 4.87 7.15 -13.54
CA SER A 106 5.01 6.77 -12.14
C SER A 106 6.13 7.54 -11.48
N HIS A 107 5.92 7.93 -10.22
CA HIS A 107 6.93 8.55 -9.38
C HIS A 107 7.83 7.52 -8.67
N PHE A 108 7.54 6.22 -8.83
CA PHE A 108 8.25 5.15 -8.13
C PHE A 108 9.36 4.51 -8.97
N SER A 109 10.36 3.97 -8.29
CA SER A 109 11.33 3.05 -8.88
C SER A 109 11.62 1.89 -7.93
N ILE A 110 11.78 0.69 -8.49
CA ILE A 110 12.04 -0.51 -7.70
C ILE A 110 13.54 -0.58 -7.38
N LYS A 111 13.88 -0.47 -6.09
CA LYS A 111 15.25 -0.66 -5.58
C LYS A 111 15.57 -2.15 -5.45
N GLU A 112 14.63 -2.91 -4.90
CA GLU A 112 14.78 -4.35 -4.69
C GLU A 112 13.43 -5.04 -4.88
N LYS A 113 13.46 -6.26 -5.41
CA LYS A 113 12.31 -7.16 -5.51
C LYS A 113 12.72 -8.53 -4.99
N LYS A 114 11.97 -9.05 -4.03
CA LYS A 114 12.11 -10.43 -3.52
C LYS A 114 10.83 -11.18 -3.80
N ALA A 115 10.92 -12.32 -4.47
CA ALA A 115 9.78 -13.22 -4.69
C ALA A 115 10.09 -14.58 -4.05
N ARG A 116 9.14 -15.08 -3.26
CA ARG A 116 9.22 -16.35 -2.52
C ARG A 116 7.97 -17.19 -2.78
N ASP A 117 8.05 -18.47 -2.42
CA ASP A 117 6.94 -19.42 -2.46
C ASP A 117 6.14 -19.37 -3.78
N GLU A 118 6.80 -19.57 -4.91
CA GLU A 118 6.16 -19.54 -6.24
C GLU A 118 5.35 -18.26 -6.54
N TYR A 119 5.87 -17.10 -6.10
CA TYR A 119 5.22 -15.79 -6.22
C TYR A 119 3.98 -15.62 -5.34
N ARG A 120 3.80 -16.44 -4.31
CA ARG A 120 2.75 -16.25 -3.29
C ARG A 120 3.11 -15.13 -2.32
N CYS A 121 4.40 -14.91 -2.09
CA CYS A 121 4.88 -13.77 -1.31
C CYS A 121 5.88 -12.96 -2.14
N VAL A 122 5.59 -11.68 -2.36
CA VAL A 122 6.47 -10.76 -3.10
C VAL A 122 6.65 -9.48 -2.31
N GLU A 123 7.89 -9.04 -2.16
CA GLU A 123 8.23 -7.78 -1.51
C GLU A 123 8.94 -6.87 -2.51
N TYR A 124 8.58 -5.59 -2.49
CA TYR A 124 9.26 -4.53 -3.21
C TYR A 124 9.77 -3.48 -2.22
N GLU A 125 11.01 -3.04 -2.43
CA GLU A 125 11.50 -1.77 -1.88
C GLU A 125 11.38 -0.69 -2.95
N LEU A 126 10.49 0.28 -2.75
CA LEU A 126 10.20 1.34 -3.71
C LEU A 126 10.86 2.64 -3.28
N LYS A 127 11.61 3.26 -4.18
CA LYS A 127 12.04 4.66 -4.04
C LYS A 127 10.96 5.58 -4.58
N TYR A 128 10.86 6.76 -3.98
CA TYR A 128 9.97 7.84 -4.35
C TYR A 128 10.73 9.19 -4.31
N PRO A 129 10.20 10.28 -4.89
CA PRO A 129 10.86 11.58 -4.88
C PRO A 129 10.95 12.14 -3.46
N GLN A 130 12.18 12.27 -2.94
CA GLN A 130 12.44 12.78 -1.59
C GLN A 130 12.87 14.24 -1.63
N GLN A 131 12.25 15.05 -0.79
CA GLN A 131 12.46 16.50 -0.69
C GLN A 131 12.94 16.91 0.71
N PHE A 132 12.86 16.02 1.70
CA PHE A 132 13.31 16.23 3.07
C PHE A 132 14.29 15.15 3.54
N SER A 133 15.19 15.55 4.43
CA SER A 133 16.10 14.63 5.11
C SER A 133 15.31 13.71 6.02
N GLN A 134 15.58 12.40 5.94
CA GLN A 134 14.93 11.42 6.79
C GLN A 134 15.37 11.59 8.25
N VAL A 135 14.44 11.36 9.17
CA VAL A 135 14.78 11.16 10.58
C VAL A 135 15.32 9.75 10.79
N PRO A 136 16.10 9.49 11.85
CA PRO A 136 16.71 8.19 12.12
C PRO A 136 15.72 7.00 12.15
N CYS A 137 14.42 7.25 12.27
CA CYS A 137 13.37 6.24 12.36
C CYS A 137 12.54 6.06 11.07
N LEU A 138 12.83 6.76 9.97
CA LEU A 138 12.06 6.67 8.72
C LEU A 138 12.97 6.21 7.58
N ARG A 139 12.70 5.04 6.97
CA ARG A 139 13.53 4.59 5.85
C ARG A 139 13.17 5.39 4.59
N PRO A 140 14.16 5.68 3.73
CA PRO A 140 13.96 6.40 2.47
C PRO A 140 13.36 5.51 1.36
N ILE A 141 12.49 4.57 1.70
CA ILE A 141 11.82 3.65 0.77
C ILE A 141 10.40 3.39 1.24
N ILE A 142 9.51 2.91 0.38
CA ILE A 142 8.22 2.30 0.79
C ILE A 142 8.39 0.80 0.61
N LYS A 143 8.08 0.00 1.64
CA LYS A 143 8.01 -1.45 1.47
C LYS A 143 6.60 -1.80 0.99
N LEU A 144 6.48 -2.45 -0.15
CA LEU A 144 5.22 -3.03 -0.62
C LEU A 144 5.31 -4.55 -0.48
N GLU A 145 4.44 -5.13 0.32
CA GLU A 145 4.33 -6.57 0.51
C GLU A 145 3.05 -7.09 -0.14
N LEU A 146 3.20 -8.06 -1.04
CA LEU A 146 2.11 -8.77 -1.69
C LEU A 146 2.09 -10.19 -1.14
N MET A 147 0.96 -10.61 -0.58
CA MET A 147 0.80 -11.94 -0.03
C MET A 147 -0.50 -12.58 -0.50
N GLU A 148 -0.39 -13.68 -1.25
CA GLU A 148 -1.53 -14.54 -1.56
C GLU A 148 -2.03 -15.19 -0.28
N THR A 149 -3.33 -15.04 0.00
CA THR A 149 -3.97 -15.57 1.20
C THR A 149 -5.34 -16.15 0.88
N ILE A 150 -5.94 -16.81 1.88
CA ILE A 150 -7.31 -17.32 1.79
C ILE A 150 -8.33 -16.16 1.80
N PRO A 151 -9.56 -16.40 1.31
CA PRO A 151 -10.62 -15.40 1.38
C PRO A 151 -10.81 -14.83 2.78
N LEU A 152 -10.86 -13.51 2.87
CA LEU A 152 -11.03 -12.77 4.11
C LEU A 152 -12.51 -12.50 4.35
N LEU A 153 -12.96 -12.71 5.59
CA LEU A 153 -14.39 -12.70 5.93
C LEU A 153 -15.04 -11.30 5.92
N GLN A 154 -14.24 -10.22 5.95
CA GLN A 154 -14.76 -8.85 6.03
C GLN A 154 -13.89 -7.87 5.25
N VAL A 155 -14.14 -7.79 3.95
CA VAL A 155 -13.55 -6.79 3.05
C VAL A 155 -14.58 -5.68 2.82
N GLU A 156 -14.17 -4.44 3.06
CA GLU A 156 -15.00 -3.25 2.85
C GLU A 156 -14.33 -2.34 1.83
N GLN A 157 -15.15 -1.77 0.95
CA GLN A 157 -14.69 -0.75 0.01
C GLN A 157 -14.54 0.59 0.73
N ARG A 158 -13.35 1.20 0.65
CA ARG A 158 -13.04 2.45 1.35
C ARG A 158 -12.31 3.42 0.45
N SER A 159 -12.61 4.70 0.64
CA SER A 159 -11.81 5.78 0.11
C SER A 159 -10.56 6.01 0.95
N ILE A 160 -9.47 6.42 0.31
CA ILE A 160 -8.17 6.67 0.92
C ILE A 160 -7.71 8.07 0.51
N GLN A 161 -7.25 8.87 1.48
CA GLN A 161 -6.70 10.19 1.20
C GLN A 161 -5.45 10.49 2.03
N SER A 162 -4.56 11.31 1.48
CA SER A 162 -3.37 11.77 2.20
C SER A 162 -3.70 12.87 3.21
N LEU A 163 -2.80 13.11 4.17
CA LEU A 163 -2.88 14.25 5.09
C LEU A 163 -2.86 15.59 4.35
N VAL A 164 -2.21 15.64 3.18
CA VAL A 164 -2.24 16.82 2.30
C VAL A 164 -3.65 17.03 1.78
N ALA A 165 -4.25 16.02 1.13
CA ALA A 165 -5.60 16.13 0.61
C ALA A 165 -6.62 16.46 1.72
N GLU A 166 -6.45 15.86 2.90
CA GLU A 166 -7.28 16.13 4.08
C GLU A 166 -7.22 17.61 4.52
N LEU A 167 -6.03 18.18 4.68
CA LEU A 167 -5.86 19.56 5.14
C LEU A 167 -6.33 20.58 4.10
N TYR A 168 -6.08 20.33 2.81
CA TYR A 168 -6.47 21.24 1.73
C TYR A 168 -7.90 21.00 1.23
N HIS A 169 -8.69 20.14 1.90
CA HIS A 169 -10.05 19.77 1.50
C HIS A 169 -10.16 19.33 0.03
N GLN A 170 -9.16 18.58 -0.44
CA GLN A 170 -9.14 18.02 -1.78
C GLN A 170 -9.95 16.72 -1.85
N LEU A 171 -10.25 16.29 -3.06
CA LEU A 171 -10.84 14.97 -3.29
C LEU A 171 -9.85 13.87 -2.87
N GLN A 172 -10.41 12.74 -2.45
CA GLN A 172 -9.65 11.55 -2.10
C GLN A 172 -8.86 11.06 -3.32
N GLU A 173 -7.58 10.78 -3.14
CA GLU A 173 -6.73 10.26 -4.21
C GLU A 173 -7.14 8.84 -4.62
N VAL A 174 -7.74 8.08 -3.71
CA VAL A 174 -8.34 6.78 -3.98
C VAL A 174 -9.81 6.83 -3.60
N ASN A 175 -10.70 6.74 -4.58
CA ASN A 175 -12.15 6.74 -4.32
C ASN A 175 -12.61 5.43 -3.67
N GLU A 176 -12.02 4.32 -4.10
CA GLU A 176 -12.44 2.99 -3.69
C GLU A 176 -11.25 2.02 -3.71
N PHE A 177 -11.00 1.37 -2.58
CA PHE A 177 -10.04 0.28 -2.44
C PHE A 177 -10.57 -0.75 -1.45
N ALA A 178 -10.46 -2.03 -1.80
CA ALA A 178 -10.87 -3.12 -0.94
C ALA A 178 -9.95 -3.21 0.28
N CYS A 179 -10.50 -3.06 1.48
CA CYS A 179 -9.75 -2.97 2.72
C CYS A 179 -10.21 -4.02 3.74
N ILE A 180 -9.29 -4.56 4.54
CA ILE A 180 -9.65 -5.40 5.68
C ILE A 180 -10.36 -4.55 6.75
N SER A 181 -11.48 -5.06 7.29
CA SER A 181 -12.19 -4.38 8.39
C SER A 181 -11.33 -4.33 9.68
N ALA A 182 -11.39 -3.21 10.41
CA ALA A 182 -10.59 -2.99 11.62
C ALA A 182 -10.90 -3.97 12.77
N GLN A 183 -12.05 -4.65 12.74
CA GLN A 183 -12.41 -5.67 13.74
C GLN A 183 -11.64 -6.98 13.56
N SER A 184 -11.08 -7.26 12.37
CA SER A 184 -10.42 -8.53 12.07
C SER A 184 -8.90 -8.52 12.28
N THR A 185 -8.26 -7.35 12.39
CA THR A 185 -6.81 -7.21 12.63
C THR A 185 -6.37 -7.79 13.99
N LEU A 186 -7.28 -7.94 14.95
CA LEU A 186 -7.00 -8.58 16.25
C LEU A 186 -6.84 -10.11 16.15
N VAL A 187 -7.32 -10.74 15.08
CA VAL A 187 -7.34 -12.21 14.96
C VAL A 187 -6.06 -12.75 14.30
N GLU A 188 -5.37 -11.98 13.45
CA GLU A 188 -4.12 -12.43 12.80
C GLU A 188 -2.95 -12.63 13.78
N TYR A 189 -2.91 -11.91 14.91
CA TYR A 189 -1.90 -12.15 15.95
C TYR A 189 -2.14 -13.41 16.80
N CYS A 190 -3.36 -13.97 16.77
CA CYS A 190 -3.70 -15.17 17.54
C CYS A 190 -3.73 -16.46 16.70
N ALA A 191 -3.57 -16.36 15.37
CA ALA A 191 -3.72 -17.49 14.46
C ALA A 191 -2.39 -17.99 13.86
N VAL A 192 -1.26 -17.75 14.54
CA VAL A 192 -0.04 -18.55 14.34
C VAL A 192 -0.06 -19.66 15.39
N PRO A 193 -0.45 -20.91 15.05
CA PRO A 193 -0.22 -22.02 15.97
C PRO A 193 1.29 -22.26 16.04
N CYS A 194 1.77 -22.55 17.26
CA CYS A 194 3.08 -23.16 17.48
C CYS A 194 3.32 -24.39 16.60
#